data_AF-A0A6M5YMX7-F1
#
_entry.id   AF-A0A6M5YMX7-F1
#
_cell.length_a   1.000
_cell.length_b   1.000
_cell.length_c   1.000
_cell.angle_alpha   90.00
_cell.angle_beta   90.00
_cell.angle_gamma   90.00
#
_symmetry.space_group_name_H-M   'P 1'
#
loop_
_entity.id
_entity.type
_entity.pdbx_description
1 polymer ?
#
loop_
_entity_poly.entity_id
_entity_poly.type
_entity_poly.pdbx_seq_one_letter_code
_entity_poly.pdbx_strand_id
1 'polypeptide(L)'
;MGKRQESTSPRWLLIATGVFGLLGAVLVVVTRYYEIQKARAEAVRAQREADLALNPAPTAPAISNPGAAAPVGSGNARPISDTVYYPLAPGVSMAFCWIPPGSATLGSPAGEFGRRPDEPEKQFVSKGFWLGKYEVTQAEWEAVTRTNPSTFNGKRPGVVNGLNTANFPVDDLSWIDAQNFIKSLAARRDAPSVFGKPCSFCLPHEDEWEYACRGGRGNAIPFYFGNALNGRDSNCDGTRPFGVPAFGPMLGRTCAVGSYEKLAPHPWGLCDMHGNVHEYCETEARPANKRVLRGGCYASPPVLCRSAVRDIFGPDTNRYNTVGMRVCVRPE
;
A
#
# COMPACT_ATOMS: atom_id res chain seq x y z
N MET A 1 -1.67 48.84 -71.07
CA MET A 1 -1.59 49.11 -69.62
C MET A 1 -2.71 48.36 -68.91
N GLY A 2 -2.38 47.31 -68.14
CA GLY A 2 -3.32 46.59 -67.29
C GLY A 2 -2.53 45.85 -66.21
N LYS A 3 -2.47 46.42 -64.99
CA LYS A 3 -1.77 45.82 -63.86
C LYS A 3 -2.66 44.73 -63.24
N ARG A 4 -2.16 43.49 -63.13
CA ARG A 4 -2.74 42.46 -62.24
C ARG A 4 -2.42 42.85 -60.80
N GLN A 5 -3.44 42.86 -59.96
CA GLN A 5 -3.33 43.04 -58.51
C GLN A 5 -3.27 41.63 -57.89
N GLU A 6 -2.12 41.21 -57.40
CA GLU A 6 -2.01 39.97 -56.60
C GLU A 6 -2.40 40.26 -55.15
N SER A 7 -3.46 39.57 -54.69
CA SER A 7 -3.89 39.55 -53.30
C SER A 7 -3.02 38.57 -52.52
N THR A 8 -2.12 39.09 -51.68
CA THR A 8 -1.35 38.29 -50.72
C THR A 8 -2.10 38.23 -49.38
N SER A 9 -2.83 37.14 -49.13
CA SER A 9 -3.30 36.85 -47.77
C SER A 9 -2.11 36.36 -46.92
N PRO A 10 -1.80 36.98 -45.75
CA PRO A 10 -0.63 36.60 -44.97
C PRO A 10 -0.82 35.22 -44.31
N ARG A 11 -0.02 34.24 -44.75
CA ARG A 11 0.03 32.85 -44.23
C ARG A 11 0.19 32.74 -42.70
N TRP A 12 0.69 33.79 -42.04
CA TRP A 12 0.83 33.85 -40.57
C TRP A 12 -0.51 33.88 -39.82
N LEU A 13 -1.57 34.43 -40.42
CA LEU A 13 -2.88 34.52 -39.77
C LEU A 13 -3.54 33.14 -39.60
N LEU A 14 -3.32 32.23 -40.56
CA LEU A 14 -3.84 30.85 -40.54
C LEU A 14 -3.11 29.96 -39.50
N ILE A 15 -1.81 30.18 -39.28
CA ILE A 15 -1.01 29.42 -38.30
C ILE A 15 -1.40 29.81 -36.87
N ALA A 16 -1.59 31.11 -36.61
CA ALA A 16 -2.03 31.60 -35.29
C ALA A 16 -3.41 31.04 -34.91
N THR A 17 -4.39 31.08 -35.83
CA THR A 17 -5.73 30.53 -35.57
C THR A 17 -5.72 29.01 -35.32
N GLY A 18 -4.82 28.26 -35.96
CA GLY A 18 -4.68 26.82 -35.75
C GLY A 18 -4.14 26.44 -34.36
N VAL A 19 -3.14 27.19 -33.86
CA VAL A 19 -2.53 26.92 -32.54
C VAL A 19 -3.46 27.30 -31.39
N PHE A 20 -4.19 28.43 -31.50
CA PHE A 20 -5.20 28.81 -30.50
C PHE A 20 -6.39 27.84 -30.48
N GLY A 21 -6.80 27.31 -31.64
CA GLY A 21 -7.84 26.28 -31.72
C GLY A 21 -7.43 24.96 -31.05
N LEU A 22 -6.17 24.54 -31.22
CA LEU A 22 -5.66 23.31 -30.60
C LEU A 22 -5.51 23.44 -29.07
N LEU A 23 -5.00 24.57 -28.58
CA LEU A 23 -4.89 24.85 -27.14
C LEU A 23 -6.27 24.97 -26.47
N GLY A 24 -7.24 25.60 -27.15
CA GLY A 24 -8.63 25.65 -26.68
C GLY A 24 -9.27 24.27 -26.59
N ALA A 25 -9.06 23.41 -27.59
CA ALA A 25 -9.57 22.04 -27.59
C ALA A 25 -8.94 21.18 -26.47
N VAL A 26 -7.63 21.30 -26.25
CA VAL A 26 -6.94 20.58 -25.15
C VAL A 26 -7.44 21.05 -23.78
N LEU A 27 -7.62 22.37 -23.58
CA LEU A 27 -8.16 22.90 -22.33
C LEU A 27 -9.60 22.41 -22.06
N VAL A 28 -10.44 22.35 -23.09
CA VAL A 28 -11.82 21.82 -22.96
C VAL A 28 -11.80 20.33 -22.62
N VAL A 29 -10.93 19.53 -23.25
CA VAL A 29 -10.79 18.10 -22.94
C VAL A 29 -10.29 17.87 -21.51
N VAL A 30 -9.28 18.64 -21.07
CA VAL A 30 -8.73 18.54 -19.72
C VAL A 30 -9.75 18.96 -18.67
N THR A 31 -10.43 20.10 -18.86
CA THR A 31 -11.48 20.54 -17.93
C THR A 31 -12.63 19.54 -17.87
N ARG A 32 -13.08 19.02 -19.01
CA ARG A 32 -14.14 18.00 -19.04
C ARG A 32 -13.70 16.69 -18.41
N TYR A 33 -12.43 16.31 -18.56
CA TYR A 33 -11.85 15.16 -17.86
C TYR A 33 -11.88 15.38 -16.34
N TYR A 34 -11.45 16.55 -15.85
CA TYR A 34 -11.49 16.87 -14.42
C TYR A 34 -12.91 16.88 -13.84
N GLU A 35 -13.88 17.46 -14.55
CA GLU A 35 -15.29 17.45 -14.12
C GLU A 35 -15.85 16.03 -14.05
N ILE A 36 -15.49 15.17 -15.02
CA ILE A 36 -15.89 13.74 -15.00
C ILE A 36 -15.23 13.01 -13.82
N GLN A 37 -13.95 13.26 -13.53
CA GLN A 37 -13.30 12.62 -12.38
C GLN A 37 -13.88 13.08 -11.04
N LYS A 38 -14.19 14.38 -10.91
CA LYS A 38 -14.82 14.94 -9.72
C LYS A 38 -16.22 14.37 -9.50
N ALA A 39 -17.06 14.37 -10.54
CA ALA A 39 -18.40 13.79 -10.48
C ALA A 39 -18.37 12.29 -10.14
N ARG A 40 -17.38 11.54 -10.65
CA ARG A 40 -17.18 10.12 -10.30
C ARG A 40 -16.77 9.95 -8.83
N ALA A 41 -15.87 10.77 -8.32
CA ALA A 41 -15.45 10.70 -6.92
C ALA A 41 -16.60 11.05 -5.96
N GLU A 42 -17.40 12.06 -6.30
CA GLU A 42 -18.59 12.44 -5.55
C GLU A 42 -19.68 11.36 -5.61
N ALA A 43 -19.90 10.75 -6.78
CA ALA A 43 -20.83 9.63 -6.92
C ALA A 43 -20.39 8.39 -6.11
N VAL A 44 -19.08 8.07 -6.09
CA VAL A 44 -18.55 6.97 -5.26
C VAL A 44 -18.71 7.27 -3.77
N ARG A 45 -18.49 8.52 -3.35
CA ARG A 45 -18.68 8.93 -1.96
C ARG A 45 -20.15 8.88 -1.56
N ALA A 46 -21.04 9.42 -2.38
CA ALA A 46 -22.49 9.40 -2.15
C ALA A 46 -23.03 7.97 -2.16
N GLN A 47 -22.54 7.11 -3.06
CA GLN A 47 -22.88 5.69 -3.07
C GLN A 47 -22.38 4.98 -1.82
N ARG A 48 -21.17 5.30 -1.33
CA ARG A 48 -20.64 4.74 -0.08
C ARG A 48 -21.45 5.19 1.14
N GLU A 49 -21.82 6.47 1.21
CA GLU A 49 -22.66 7.00 2.28
C GLU A 49 -24.08 6.40 2.23
N ALA A 50 -24.64 6.19 1.04
CA ALA A 50 -25.93 5.51 0.85
C ALA A 50 -25.85 4.01 1.18
N ASP A 51 -24.80 3.30 0.75
CA ASP A 51 -24.58 1.89 1.05
C ASP A 51 -24.42 1.67 2.57
N LEU A 52 -23.71 2.57 3.27
CA LEU A 52 -23.56 2.55 4.73
C LEU A 52 -24.88 2.84 5.46
N ALA A 53 -25.77 3.63 4.86
CA ALA A 53 -27.09 3.96 5.42
C ALA A 53 -28.14 2.86 5.16
N LEU A 54 -28.08 2.17 4.01
CA LEU A 54 -29.00 1.09 3.63
C LEU A 54 -28.59 -0.27 4.19
N ASN A 55 -27.29 -0.51 4.37
CA ASN A 55 -26.73 -1.72 4.98
C ASN A 55 -25.79 -1.33 6.13
N PRO A 56 -26.31 -1.00 7.32
CA PRO A 56 -25.46 -0.93 8.51
C PRO A 56 -24.71 -2.26 8.63
N ALA A 57 -23.42 -2.20 8.99
CA ALA A 57 -22.46 -3.30 8.96
C ALA A 57 -23.15 -4.65 9.26
N PRO A 58 -23.10 -5.63 8.34
CA PRO A 58 -23.76 -6.91 8.58
C PRO A 58 -23.16 -7.52 9.85
N THR A 59 -24.02 -7.86 10.81
CA THR A 59 -23.65 -8.87 11.81
C THR A 59 -23.23 -10.10 11.03
N ALA A 60 -21.94 -10.44 11.09
CA ALA A 60 -21.34 -11.49 10.31
C ALA A 60 -22.21 -12.76 10.34
N PRO A 61 -22.68 -13.28 9.19
CA PRO A 61 -23.39 -14.55 9.20
C PRO A 61 -22.40 -15.64 9.61
N ALA A 62 -22.81 -16.46 10.57
CA ALA A 62 -22.07 -17.64 10.98
C ALA A 62 -22.00 -18.62 9.80
N ILE A 63 -20.89 -18.62 9.08
CA ILE A 63 -20.61 -19.66 8.09
C ILE A 63 -20.10 -20.87 8.87
N SER A 64 -20.98 -21.85 9.10
CA SER A 64 -20.60 -23.19 9.51
C SER A 64 -19.77 -23.83 8.39
N ASN A 65 -18.50 -24.12 8.68
CA ASN A 65 -17.59 -24.76 7.75
C ASN A 65 -17.52 -26.27 8.08
N PRO A 66 -18.14 -27.18 7.32
CA PRO A 66 -17.97 -28.61 7.56
C PRO A 66 -16.70 -29.05 6.84
N GLY A 67 -15.62 -29.28 7.60
CA GLY A 67 -14.42 -29.96 7.07
C GLY A 67 -13.08 -29.23 7.23
N ALA A 68 -12.91 -28.34 8.20
CA ALA A 68 -11.57 -27.92 8.60
C ALA A 68 -10.94 -29.04 9.43
N ALA A 69 -9.93 -29.73 8.87
CA ALA A 69 -9.02 -30.55 9.65
C ALA A 69 -8.41 -29.68 10.77
N ALA A 70 -8.40 -30.21 11.99
CA ALA A 70 -7.97 -29.50 13.18
C ALA A 70 -6.53 -28.94 13.02
N PRO A 71 -6.27 -27.69 13.45
CA PRO A 71 -4.93 -27.15 13.44
C PRO A 71 -4.06 -27.91 14.46
N VAL A 72 -2.99 -28.52 13.97
CA VAL A 72 -1.92 -29.03 14.84
C VAL A 72 -1.12 -27.82 15.33
N GLY A 73 -1.19 -27.56 16.63
CA GLY A 73 -0.41 -26.52 17.31
C GLY A 73 -1.28 -25.49 18.02
N SER A 74 -1.90 -25.87 19.13
CA SER A 74 -2.53 -24.95 20.08
C SER A 74 -1.47 -24.10 20.78
N GLY A 75 -1.10 -22.97 20.17
CA GLY A 75 -0.47 -21.85 20.86
C GLY A 75 -1.52 -20.75 21.01
N ASN A 76 -1.91 -20.45 22.26
CA ASN A 76 -2.89 -19.44 22.64
C ASN A 76 -2.88 -18.21 21.71
N ALA A 77 -4.04 -17.87 21.13
CA ALA A 77 -4.25 -16.57 20.51
C ALA A 77 -4.00 -15.49 21.58
N ARG A 78 -2.86 -14.80 21.49
CA ARG A 78 -2.56 -13.66 22.36
C ARG A 78 -3.54 -12.51 22.04
N PRO A 79 -3.97 -11.72 23.03
CA PRO A 79 -4.79 -10.54 22.79
C PRO A 79 -4.06 -9.53 21.89
N ILE A 80 -4.82 -8.62 21.29
CA ILE A 80 -4.40 -7.45 20.47
C ILE A 80 -3.43 -6.50 21.23
N SER A 81 -3.03 -6.81 22.47
CA SER A 81 -2.33 -5.96 23.44
C SER A 81 -0.80 -5.88 23.31
N ASP A 82 -0.19 -6.48 22.29
CA ASP A 82 1.28 -6.47 22.11
C ASP A 82 1.73 -5.34 21.15
N THR A 83 1.05 -4.19 21.15
CA THR A 83 1.53 -3.00 20.42
C THR A 83 2.42 -2.14 21.31
N VAL A 84 3.64 -1.88 20.86
CA VAL A 84 4.56 -0.92 21.49
C VAL A 84 4.70 0.34 20.64
N TYR A 85 4.97 1.47 21.29
CA TYR A 85 5.13 2.75 20.62
C TYR A 85 6.56 3.25 20.79
N TYR A 86 7.27 3.41 19.67
CA TYR A 86 8.63 3.92 19.63
C TYR A 86 8.62 5.43 19.34
N PRO A 87 8.96 6.30 20.31
CA PRO A 87 8.84 7.75 20.15
C PRO A 87 9.92 8.30 19.23
N LEU A 88 9.53 9.03 18.19
CA LEU A 88 10.45 9.68 17.25
C LEU A 88 10.67 11.16 17.59
N ALA A 89 9.60 11.87 17.93
CA ALA A 89 9.55 13.29 18.27
C ALA A 89 8.31 13.58 19.15
N PRO A 90 8.17 14.78 19.75
CA PRO A 90 6.96 15.13 20.51
C PRO A 90 5.69 14.91 19.68
N GLY A 91 4.80 14.04 20.16
CA GLY A 91 3.55 13.70 19.48
C GLY A 91 3.66 12.77 18.27
N VAL A 92 4.85 12.26 17.94
CA VAL A 92 5.07 11.34 16.79
C VAL A 92 5.75 10.07 17.29
N SER A 93 5.09 8.93 17.14
CA SER A 93 5.61 7.61 17.54
C SER A 93 5.23 6.54 16.52
N MET A 94 6.16 5.63 16.26
CA MET A 94 5.91 4.46 15.43
C MET A 94 5.27 3.35 16.28
N ALA A 95 4.14 2.83 15.84
CA ALA A 95 3.51 1.66 16.47
C ALA A 95 4.10 0.36 15.88
N PHE A 96 4.41 -0.62 16.72
CA PHE A 96 4.91 -1.93 16.32
C PHE A 96 4.10 -3.05 16.96
N CYS A 97 3.77 -4.07 16.17
CA CYS A 97 3.13 -5.29 16.64
C CYS A 97 4.16 -6.41 16.80
N TRP A 98 4.05 -7.19 17.88
CA TRP A 98 4.82 -8.42 18.01
C TRP A 98 4.32 -9.49 17.04
N ILE A 99 5.23 -10.00 16.22
CA ILE A 99 5.02 -11.15 15.35
C ILE A 99 5.62 -12.37 16.07
N PRO A 100 4.81 -13.35 16.48
CA PRO A 100 5.31 -14.47 17.27
C PRO A 100 6.21 -15.41 16.46
N PRO A 101 7.08 -16.19 17.15
CA PRO A 101 7.74 -17.32 16.52
C PRO A 101 6.71 -18.36 16.09
N GLY A 102 7.02 -19.11 15.04
CA GLY A 102 6.14 -20.14 14.51
C GLY A 102 6.60 -20.65 13.15
N SER A 103 5.83 -21.56 12.58
CA SER A 103 6.12 -22.13 11.26
C SER A 103 4.89 -22.07 10.39
N ALA A 104 5.09 -21.83 9.09
CA ALA A 104 4.01 -21.80 8.12
C ALA A 104 4.54 -22.13 6.72
N THR A 105 3.64 -22.61 5.87
CA THR A 105 3.88 -22.69 4.42
C THR A 105 3.59 -21.33 3.80
N LEU A 106 4.58 -20.76 3.11
CA LEU A 106 4.48 -19.51 2.33
C LEU A 106 4.40 -19.83 0.84
N GLY A 107 4.20 -18.81 0.00
CA GLY A 107 3.97 -18.95 -1.44
C GLY A 107 2.49 -19.11 -1.76
N SER A 108 2.15 -19.47 -2.99
CA SER A 108 0.76 -19.73 -3.40
C SER A 108 0.55 -21.19 -3.83
N PRO A 109 -0.53 -21.84 -3.38
CA PRO A 109 -0.91 -23.18 -3.82
C PRO A 109 -1.10 -23.24 -5.34
N ALA A 110 -0.82 -24.39 -5.95
CA ALA A 110 -0.88 -24.55 -7.42
C ALA A 110 -2.22 -24.11 -8.06
N GLY A 111 -3.33 -24.23 -7.33
CA GLY A 111 -4.68 -23.86 -7.78
C GLY A 111 -5.12 -22.42 -7.42
N GLU A 112 -4.27 -21.62 -6.75
CA GLU A 112 -4.65 -20.25 -6.39
C GLU A 112 -4.77 -19.39 -7.66
N PHE A 113 -5.93 -18.74 -7.84
CA PHE A 113 -6.17 -17.88 -8.99
C PHE A 113 -5.17 -16.71 -9.01
N GLY A 114 -4.56 -16.47 -10.18
CA GLY A 114 -3.57 -15.41 -10.35
C GLY A 114 -2.17 -15.74 -9.86
N ARG A 115 -1.91 -16.98 -9.39
CA ARG A 115 -0.58 -17.47 -9.02
C ARG A 115 0.46 -17.21 -10.11
N ARG A 116 1.64 -16.76 -9.71
CA ARG A 116 2.79 -16.54 -10.58
C ARG A 116 3.88 -17.62 -10.38
N PRO A 117 4.76 -17.86 -11.36
CA PRO A 117 5.83 -18.86 -11.25
C PRO A 117 6.84 -18.62 -10.12
N ASP A 118 6.99 -17.37 -9.68
CA ASP A 118 7.92 -16.93 -8.64
C ASP A 118 7.33 -16.96 -7.22
N GLU A 119 6.17 -17.62 -7.05
CA GLU A 119 5.47 -17.83 -5.78
C GLU A 119 5.48 -19.33 -5.35
N PRO A 120 6.62 -20.05 -5.38
CA PRO A 120 6.65 -21.46 -5.01
C PRO A 120 6.34 -21.66 -3.52
N GLU A 121 5.66 -22.76 -3.21
CA GLU A 121 5.40 -23.13 -1.83
C GLU A 121 6.70 -23.49 -1.10
N LYS A 122 6.90 -22.95 0.10
CA LYS A 122 8.07 -23.23 0.94
C LYS A 122 7.73 -23.17 2.42
N GLN A 123 8.44 -23.97 3.22
CA GLN A 123 8.36 -23.88 4.69
C GLN A 123 9.20 -22.71 5.19
N PHE A 124 8.61 -21.91 6.08
CA PHE A 124 9.28 -20.82 6.77
C PHE A 124 9.14 -21.00 8.28
N VAL A 125 10.19 -20.63 9.02
CA VAL A 125 10.23 -20.66 10.48
C VAL A 125 10.61 -19.27 10.98
N SER A 126 9.67 -18.60 11.64
CA SER A 126 9.88 -17.32 12.30
C SER A 126 10.49 -17.52 13.69
N LYS A 127 11.48 -16.68 14.03
CA LYS A 127 12.04 -16.56 15.39
C LYS A 127 11.29 -15.54 16.27
N GLY A 128 10.28 -14.89 15.69
CA GLY A 128 9.59 -13.76 16.28
C GLY A 128 10.35 -12.46 16.12
N PHE A 129 9.62 -11.39 15.79
CA PHE A 129 10.17 -10.07 15.50
C PHE A 129 9.07 -9.03 15.71
N TRP A 130 9.43 -7.76 15.76
CA TRP A 130 8.46 -6.68 15.75
C TRP A 130 8.31 -6.15 14.32
N LEU A 131 7.09 -5.87 13.92
CA LEU A 131 6.80 -5.25 12.62
C LEU A 131 5.94 -4.02 12.83
N GLY A 132 6.24 -2.93 12.11
CA GLY A 132 5.44 -1.71 12.16
C GLY A 132 3.96 -2.04 11.96
N LYS A 133 3.09 -1.53 12.83
CA LYS A 133 1.63 -1.72 12.73
C LYS A 133 1.10 -1.20 11.40
N TYR A 134 1.68 -0.09 10.96
CA TYR A 134 1.38 0.61 9.72
C TYR A 134 2.63 0.67 8.83
N GLU A 135 2.43 1.03 7.56
CA GLU A 135 3.48 1.62 6.73
C GLU A 135 4.05 2.86 7.43
N VAL A 136 5.32 3.20 7.20
CA VAL A 136 5.91 4.43 7.73
C VAL A 136 5.12 5.62 7.21
N THR A 137 4.64 6.47 8.11
CA THR A 137 3.86 7.65 7.74
C THR A 137 4.74 8.83 7.34
N GLN A 138 4.15 9.81 6.65
CA GLN A 138 4.86 11.04 6.29
C GLN A 138 5.36 11.80 7.52
N ALA A 139 4.58 11.86 8.61
CA ALA A 139 5.01 12.52 9.85
C ALA A 139 6.17 11.79 10.55
N GLU A 140 6.14 10.45 10.57
CA GLU A 140 7.26 9.65 11.10
C GLU A 140 8.52 9.84 10.24
N TRP A 141 8.36 9.86 8.92
CA TRP A 141 9.44 10.13 7.98
C TRP A 141 10.06 11.52 8.20
N GLU A 142 9.24 12.57 8.31
CA GLU A 142 9.69 13.93 8.57
C GLU A 142 10.38 14.06 9.95
N ALA A 143 9.90 13.35 10.96
CA ALA A 143 10.49 13.36 12.30
C ALA A 143 11.94 12.84 12.31
N VAL A 144 12.25 11.86 11.45
CA VAL A 144 13.59 11.25 11.36
C VAL A 144 14.49 11.98 10.35
N THR A 145 13.95 12.31 9.18
CA THR A 145 14.76 12.77 8.02
C THR A 145 14.71 14.28 7.81
N ARG A 146 13.76 14.98 8.43
CA ARG A 146 13.49 16.42 8.22
C ARG A 146 13.06 16.79 6.80
N THR A 147 12.71 15.81 5.97
CA THR A 147 12.24 15.98 4.59
C THR A 147 10.96 15.21 4.38
N ASN A 148 10.26 15.43 3.27
CA ASN A 148 9.10 14.64 2.87
C ASN A 148 9.08 14.47 1.34
N PRO A 149 9.47 13.28 0.84
CA PRO A 149 9.56 13.02 -0.59
C PRO A 149 8.18 12.78 -1.23
N SER A 150 7.14 12.51 -0.44
CA SER A 150 5.89 11.93 -0.93
C SER A 150 5.21 12.78 -1.99
N THR A 151 4.71 12.11 -3.01
CA THR A 151 3.86 12.70 -4.04
C THR A 151 2.53 13.13 -3.45
N PHE A 152 1.96 12.36 -2.51
CA PHE A 152 0.68 12.66 -1.86
C PHE A 152 0.85 13.44 -0.54
N ASN A 153 1.57 14.57 -0.57
CA ASN A 153 1.94 15.37 0.61
C ASN A 153 1.08 16.62 0.89
N GLY A 154 -0.06 16.76 0.20
CA GLY A 154 -0.97 17.92 0.35
C GLY A 154 -0.46 19.24 -0.24
N LYS A 155 0.81 19.34 -0.67
CA LYS A 155 1.42 20.56 -1.24
C LYS A 155 1.26 20.64 -2.76
N ARG A 156 1.14 19.51 -3.46
CA ARG A 156 0.93 19.47 -4.90
C ARG A 156 -0.56 19.65 -5.22
N PRO A 157 -0.94 20.64 -6.06
CA PRO A 157 -2.33 20.78 -6.50
C PRO A 157 -2.85 19.48 -7.11
N GLY A 158 -3.93 18.93 -6.55
CA GLY A 158 -4.55 17.72 -7.06
C GLY A 158 -5.23 16.86 -5.98
N VAL A 159 -4.96 15.56 -6.02
CA VAL A 159 -5.79 14.47 -5.47
C VAL A 159 -5.93 14.47 -3.93
N VAL A 160 -5.04 15.16 -3.20
CA VAL A 160 -5.04 15.24 -1.72
C VAL A 160 -5.13 16.66 -1.17
N ASN A 161 -5.53 17.64 -1.99
CA ASN A 161 -5.65 19.03 -1.56
C ASN A 161 -6.56 19.17 -0.33
N GLY A 162 -6.07 19.83 0.72
CA GLY A 162 -6.82 20.09 1.94
C GLY A 162 -6.95 18.90 2.90
N LEU A 163 -6.35 17.75 2.58
CA LEU A 163 -6.28 16.61 3.51
C LEU A 163 -5.07 16.76 4.44
N ASN A 164 -5.23 16.32 5.69
CA ASN A 164 -4.10 16.11 6.58
C ASN A 164 -3.37 14.82 6.18
N THR A 165 -2.21 14.95 5.54
CA THR A 165 -1.42 13.82 5.04
C THR A 165 -0.38 13.31 6.04
N ALA A 166 -0.33 13.85 7.26
CA ALA A 166 0.61 13.43 8.30
C ALA A 166 0.58 11.90 8.53
N ASN A 167 -0.62 11.30 8.50
CA ASN A 167 -0.85 9.87 8.70
C ASN A 167 -0.95 9.07 7.39
N PHE A 168 -0.64 9.68 6.23
CA PHE A 168 -0.54 8.92 4.98
C PHE A 168 0.81 8.19 4.97
N PRO A 169 0.94 7.03 4.30
CA PRO A 169 2.24 6.41 4.12
C PRO A 169 3.17 7.40 3.41
N VAL A 170 4.45 7.37 3.77
CA VAL A 170 5.48 7.96 2.94
C VAL A 170 5.57 7.16 1.63
N ASP A 171 5.48 7.87 0.52
CA ASP A 171 5.68 7.33 -0.83
C ASP A 171 6.82 8.06 -1.57
N ASP A 172 7.07 7.68 -2.83
CA ASP A 172 8.13 8.23 -3.70
C ASP A 172 9.54 7.95 -3.16
N LEU A 173 9.70 6.75 -2.62
CA LEU A 173 10.96 6.25 -2.06
C LEU A 173 11.75 5.44 -3.08
N SER A 174 13.07 5.58 -3.01
CA SER A 174 14.01 4.58 -3.51
C SER A 174 14.41 3.61 -2.40
N TRP A 175 15.01 2.47 -2.77
CA TRP A 175 15.55 1.53 -1.80
C TRP A 175 16.60 2.18 -0.89
N ILE A 176 17.45 3.03 -1.48
CA ILE A 176 18.50 3.74 -0.73
C ILE A 176 17.89 4.69 0.31
N ASP A 177 16.78 5.36 -0.02
CA ASP A 177 16.09 6.22 0.95
C ASP A 177 15.58 5.41 2.14
N ALA A 178 14.93 4.27 1.87
CA ALA A 178 14.42 3.38 2.92
C ALA A 178 15.55 2.88 3.83
N GLN A 179 16.69 2.48 3.25
CA GLN A 179 17.86 2.06 4.01
C GLN A 179 18.49 3.21 4.83
N ASN A 180 18.49 4.44 4.32
CA ASN A 180 18.96 5.59 5.07
C ASN A 180 18.04 5.91 6.26
N PHE A 181 16.73 5.78 6.09
CA PHE A 181 15.77 5.90 7.19
C PHE A 181 16.02 4.84 8.27
N ILE A 182 16.23 3.57 7.89
CA ILE A 182 16.60 2.49 8.82
C ILE A 182 17.90 2.83 9.58
N LYS A 183 18.94 3.31 8.88
CA LYS A 183 20.20 3.72 9.52
C LYS A 183 20.00 4.84 10.53
N SER A 184 19.15 5.83 10.22
CA SER A 184 18.81 6.91 11.14
C SER A 184 18.09 6.41 12.39
N LEU A 185 17.20 5.41 12.27
CA LEU A 185 16.59 4.76 13.43
C LEU A 185 17.64 3.99 14.27
N ALA A 186 18.50 3.22 13.61
CA ALA A 186 19.56 2.43 14.27
C ALA A 186 20.64 3.27 14.97
N ALA A 187 20.82 4.53 14.56
CA ALA A 187 21.71 5.46 15.24
C ALA A 187 21.21 5.88 16.64
N ARG A 188 19.91 5.68 16.92
CA ARG A 188 19.31 5.99 18.22
C ARG A 188 19.62 4.89 19.24
N ARG A 189 19.66 5.24 20.53
CA ARG A 189 20.08 4.35 21.63
C ARG A 189 18.93 3.91 22.54
N ASP A 190 17.74 4.42 22.29
CA ASP A 190 16.52 4.21 23.08
C ASP A 190 15.69 3.00 22.61
N ALA A 191 16.08 2.30 21.54
CA ALA A 191 15.35 1.12 21.07
C ALA A 191 15.24 0.01 22.13
N PRO A 192 16.31 -0.37 22.87
CA PRO A 192 16.20 -1.43 23.87
C PRO A 192 15.23 -1.13 25.02
N SER A 193 15.03 0.14 25.39
CA SER A 193 14.08 0.49 26.45
C SER A 193 12.62 0.35 26.01
N VAL A 194 12.35 0.39 24.70
CA VAL A 194 11.02 0.19 24.13
C VAL A 194 10.77 -1.29 23.81
N PHE A 195 11.74 -1.97 23.22
CA PHE A 195 11.59 -3.37 22.77
C PHE A 195 12.01 -4.41 23.82
N GLY A 196 12.51 -3.96 24.98
CA GLY A 196 12.83 -4.78 26.15
C GLY A 196 14.13 -5.58 26.06
N LYS A 197 14.84 -5.52 24.93
CA LYS A 197 16.12 -6.23 24.68
C LYS A 197 16.90 -5.55 23.56
N PRO A 198 18.21 -5.82 23.44
CA PRO A 198 18.98 -5.39 22.28
C PRO A 198 18.31 -5.83 20.98
N CYS A 199 18.32 -4.95 19.98
CA CYS A 199 17.58 -5.14 18.75
C CYS A 199 18.13 -4.29 17.61
N SER A 200 17.81 -4.69 16.39
CA SER A 200 18.21 -4.01 15.15
C SER A 200 16.99 -3.61 14.32
N PHE A 201 16.97 -2.35 13.87
CA PHE A 201 16.02 -1.88 12.85
C PHE A 201 16.44 -2.39 11.47
N CYS A 202 15.47 -2.82 10.68
CA CYS A 202 15.66 -3.34 9.33
C CYS A 202 14.39 -3.17 8.49
N LEU A 203 14.50 -3.43 7.19
CA LEU A 203 13.35 -3.76 6.36
C LEU A 203 13.03 -5.25 6.54
N PRO A 204 11.75 -5.67 6.48
CA PRO A 204 11.42 -7.08 6.64
C PRO A 204 12.06 -7.91 5.53
N HIS A 205 12.45 -9.15 5.83
CA HIS A 205 12.69 -10.14 4.79
C HIS A 205 11.36 -10.46 4.08
N GLU A 206 11.38 -10.83 2.80
CA GLU A 206 10.14 -11.10 2.05
C GLU A 206 9.26 -12.19 2.70
N ASP A 207 9.90 -13.14 3.38
CA ASP A 207 9.24 -14.26 4.06
C ASP A 207 8.67 -13.86 5.41
N GLU A 208 9.36 -12.96 6.13
CA GLU A 208 8.84 -12.36 7.34
C GLU A 208 7.62 -11.52 7.02
N TRP A 209 7.67 -10.73 5.94
CA TRP A 209 6.55 -9.91 5.48
C TRP A 209 5.33 -10.78 5.18
N GLU A 210 5.49 -11.86 4.40
CA GLU A 210 4.36 -12.72 4.05
C GLU A 210 3.82 -13.52 5.23
N TYR A 211 4.71 -14.03 6.10
CA TYR A 211 4.31 -14.67 7.34
C TYR A 211 3.48 -13.73 8.22
N ALA A 212 3.93 -12.48 8.35
CA ALA A 212 3.24 -11.43 9.09
C ALA A 212 1.91 -11.04 8.44
N CYS A 213 1.88 -10.81 7.13
CA CYS A 213 0.69 -10.50 6.34
C CYS A 213 -0.42 -11.53 6.55
N ARG A 214 -0.06 -12.82 6.60
CA ARG A 214 -0.98 -13.95 6.76
C ARG A 214 -1.40 -14.21 8.21
N GLY A 215 -0.86 -13.47 9.18
CA GLY A 215 -1.07 -13.73 10.60
C GLY A 215 -0.63 -15.13 11.04
N GLY A 216 0.40 -15.68 10.39
CA GLY A 216 0.95 -17.01 10.68
C GLY A 216 0.08 -18.20 10.25
N ARG A 217 -1.02 -17.96 9.52
CA ARG A 217 -2.01 -19.00 9.14
C ARG A 217 -1.64 -19.83 7.91
N GLY A 218 -0.48 -19.57 7.29
CA GLY A 218 -0.06 -20.23 6.05
C GLY A 218 -0.81 -19.75 4.81
N ASN A 219 -0.73 -20.53 3.73
CA ASN A 219 -1.06 -20.10 2.38
C ASN A 219 -2.42 -20.55 1.84
N ALA A 220 -3.35 -20.97 2.71
CA ALA A 220 -4.65 -21.49 2.27
C ALA A 220 -5.58 -20.43 1.64
N ILE A 221 -5.36 -19.15 1.94
CA ILE A 221 -6.17 -18.03 1.45
C ILE A 221 -5.29 -16.90 0.91
N PRO A 222 -5.74 -16.16 -0.13
CA PRO A 222 -4.94 -15.12 -0.78
C PRO A 222 -4.83 -13.84 0.06
N PHE A 223 -5.86 -13.50 0.84
CA PHE A 223 -5.88 -12.35 1.75
C PHE A 223 -6.10 -12.83 3.18
N TYR A 224 -5.49 -12.20 4.18
CA TYR A 224 -5.60 -12.69 5.57
C TYR A 224 -7.03 -12.67 6.11
N PHE A 225 -7.92 -11.89 5.48
CA PHE A 225 -9.33 -11.74 5.81
C PHE A 225 -10.27 -12.53 4.89
N GLY A 226 -9.76 -13.26 3.88
CA GLY A 226 -10.60 -14.14 3.07
C GLY A 226 -10.13 -14.35 1.62
N ASN A 227 -11.08 -14.77 0.78
CA ASN A 227 -10.85 -15.18 -0.61
C ASN A 227 -11.24 -14.13 -1.66
N ALA A 228 -11.66 -12.94 -1.22
CA ALA A 228 -12.16 -11.90 -2.11
C ALA A 228 -11.66 -10.52 -1.69
N LEU A 229 -11.46 -9.65 -2.68
CA LEU A 229 -11.09 -8.25 -2.46
C LEU A 229 -11.55 -7.41 -3.66
N ASN A 230 -12.20 -6.28 -3.37
CA ASN A 230 -12.70 -5.33 -4.38
C ASN A 230 -12.49 -3.87 -3.97
N GLY A 231 -11.52 -3.57 -3.10
CA GLY A 231 -11.23 -2.21 -2.65
C GLY A 231 -12.10 -1.68 -1.50
N ARG A 232 -13.06 -2.46 -0.97
CA ARG A 232 -13.85 -2.05 0.20
C ARG A 232 -13.11 -2.23 1.53
N ASP A 233 -12.28 -3.27 1.61
CA ASP A 233 -11.54 -3.66 2.82
C ASP A 233 -10.03 -3.33 2.74
N SER A 234 -9.61 -2.67 1.67
CA SER A 234 -8.25 -2.16 1.47
C SER A 234 -8.22 -1.08 0.39
N ASN A 235 -7.21 -0.21 0.39
CA ASN A 235 -6.98 0.75 -0.68
C ASN A 235 -6.27 0.08 -1.87
N CYS A 236 -7.02 -0.36 -2.87
CA CYS A 236 -6.51 -0.94 -4.12
C CYS A 236 -7.42 -0.56 -5.30
N ASP A 237 -7.11 -1.01 -6.53
CA ASP A 237 -8.00 -0.84 -7.69
C ASP A 237 -9.20 -1.79 -7.64
N GLY A 238 -10.24 -1.39 -6.91
CA GLY A 238 -11.49 -2.12 -6.78
C GLY A 238 -12.31 -2.27 -8.06
N THR A 239 -11.91 -1.64 -9.17
CA THR A 239 -12.57 -1.80 -10.47
C THR A 239 -12.24 -3.14 -11.15
N ARG A 240 -11.33 -3.93 -10.57
CA ARG A 240 -10.92 -5.26 -11.05
C ARG A 240 -10.99 -6.27 -9.90
N PRO A 241 -12.20 -6.61 -9.42
CA PRO A 241 -12.36 -7.39 -8.21
C PRO A 241 -11.78 -8.81 -8.34
N PHE A 242 -11.32 -9.36 -7.22
CA PHE A 242 -10.85 -10.74 -7.11
C PHE A 242 -11.82 -11.54 -6.26
N GLY A 243 -12.19 -12.74 -6.71
CA GLY A 243 -13.02 -13.68 -5.92
C GLY A 243 -14.46 -13.22 -5.65
N VAL A 244 -14.90 -12.10 -6.24
CA VAL A 244 -16.23 -11.54 -6.09
C VAL A 244 -16.64 -10.80 -7.37
N PRO A 245 -17.91 -10.86 -7.83
CA PRO A 245 -18.34 -10.18 -9.04
C PRO A 245 -18.55 -8.66 -8.86
N ALA A 246 -18.73 -8.21 -7.62
CA ALA A 246 -19.03 -6.82 -7.32
C ALA A 246 -17.77 -5.95 -7.40
N PHE A 247 -17.80 -4.95 -8.29
CA PHE A 247 -16.86 -3.85 -8.31
C PHE A 247 -16.89 -3.06 -7.00
N GLY A 248 -15.78 -2.43 -6.65
CA GLY A 248 -15.69 -1.49 -5.54
C GLY A 248 -14.82 -0.28 -5.88
N PRO A 249 -14.44 0.51 -4.87
CA PRO A 249 -13.84 1.81 -5.09
C PRO A 249 -12.37 1.70 -5.56
N MET A 250 -11.91 2.75 -6.23
CA MET A 250 -10.50 3.01 -6.52
C MET A 250 -10.23 4.47 -6.17
N LEU A 251 -9.40 4.73 -5.15
CA LEU A 251 -9.10 6.10 -4.73
C LEU A 251 -8.11 6.81 -5.68
N GLY A 252 -7.26 6.05 -6.38
CA GLY A 252 -6.23 6.61 -7.27
C GLY A 252 -5.12 7.36 -6.52
N ARG A 253 -5.02 7.17 -5.20
CA ARG A 253 -3.99 7.74 -4.32
C ARG A 253 -3.86 6.94 -3.03
N THR A 254 -2.82 7.21 -2.26
CA THR A 254 -2.71 6.71 -0.87
C THR A 254 -3.80 7.31 0.02
N CYS A 255 -4.05 6.66 1.16
CA CYS A 255 -4.91 7.15 2.23
C CYS A 255 -4.22 7.04 3.58
N ALA A 256 -4.83 7.61 4.63
CA ALA A 256 -4.32 7.47 5.97
C ALA A 256 -4.18 5.99 6.36
N VAL A 257 -3.08 5.63 7.00
CA VAL A 257 -2.85 4.28 7.51
C VAL A 257 -3.93 3.89 8.51
N GLY A 258 -4.28 2.61 8.57
CA GLY A 258 -5.33 2.08 9.45
C GLY A 258 -6.76 2.42 9.03
N SER A 259 -6.97 3.04 7.86
CA SER A 259 -8.32 3.39 7.38
C SER A 259 -9.27 2.19 7.24
N TYR A 260 -8.71 0.99 7.08
CA TYR A 260 -9.45 -0.27 6.91
C TYR A 260 -9.36 -1.20 8.13
N GLU A 261 -8.72 -0.79 9.23
CA GLU A 261 -8.47 -1.64 10.41
C GLU A 261 -9.74 -2.26 10.99
N LYS A 262 -10.86 -1.53 10.97
CA LYS A 262 -12.16 -2.01 11.45
C LYS A 262 -12.89 -2.92 10.47
N LEU A 263 -12.57 -2.83 9.18
CA LEU A 263 -13.22 -3.60 8.11
C LEU A 263 -12.51 -4.94 7.90
N ALA A 264 -11.17 -4.92 7.96
CA ALA A 264 -10.32 -6.10 7.91
C ALA A 264 -9.41 -6.14 9.15
N PRO A 265 -9.86 -6.73 10.26
CA PRO A 265 -9.04 -6.83 11.46
C PRO A 265 -7.98 -7.94 11.31
N HIS A 266 -6.71 -7.56 11.29
CA HIS A 266 -5.60 -8.51 11.28
C HIS A 266 -5.43 -9.17 12.67
N PRO A 267 -5.15 -10.48 12.76
CA PRO A 267 -5.01 -11.20 14.05
C PRO A 267 -3.93 -10.65 14.99
N TRP A 268 -2.89 -10.04 14.43
CA TRP A 268 -1.79 -9.42 15.19
C TRP A 268 -1.82 -7.89 15.13
N GLY A 269 -2.93 -7.29 14.70
CA GLY A 269 -3.12 -5.84 14.69
C GLY A 269 -2.43 -5.07 13.56
N LEU A 270 -1.69 -5.73 12.67
CA LEU A 270 -1.15 -5.09 11.46
C LEU A 270 -2.26 -4.51 10.58
N CYS A 271 -1.96 -3.42 9.90
CA CYS A 271 -2.88 -2.75 9.01
C CYS A 271 -2.28 -2.61 7.61
N ASP A 272 -3.15 -2.42 6.62
CA ASP A 272 -2.77 -2.06 5.25
C ASP A 272 -1.87 -3.07 4.51
N MET A 273 -1.84 -4.33 4.95
CA MET A 273 -1.01 -5.39 4.34
C MET A 273 -1.42 -5.80 2.91
N HIS A 274 -2.50 -5.23 2.34
CA HIS A 274 -3.08 -5.61 1.04
C HIS A 274 -3.44 -4.39 0.17
N GLY A 275 -2.58 -3.39 0.06
CA GLY A 275 -2.82 -2.19 -0.77
C GLY A 275 -2.07 -0.98 -0.24
N ASN A 276 -2.62 0.21 -0.50
CA ASN A 276 -2.07 1.52 -0.14
C ASN A 276 -0.71 1.81 -0.79
N VAL A 277 0.42 1.31 -0.27
CA VAL A 277 1.70 1.32 -0.98
C VAL A 277 2.37 -0.05 -1.00
N HIS A 278 3.14 -0.31 -2.06
CA HIS A 278 4.08 -1.42 -2.06
C HIS A 278 5.12 -1.23 -0.96
N GLU A 279 5.49 -2.31 -0.29
CA GLU A 279 6.44 -2.26 0.82
C GLU A 279 7.76 -2.92 0.46
N TYR A 280 8.83 -2.14 0.59
CA TYR A 280 10.21 -2.59 0.42
C TYR A 280 10.60 -3.71 1.41
N CYS A 281 11.16 -4.81 0.89
CA CYS A 281 11.77 -5.90 1.65
C CYS A 281 13.29 -5.96 1.43
N GLU A 282 14.07 -6.39 2.42
CA GLU A 282 15.54 -6.53 2.33
C GLU A 282 16.01 -7.57 1.31
N THR A 283 15.12 -8.44 0.87
CA THR A 283 15.40 -9.49 -0.10
C THR A 283 15.76 -8.89 -1.48
N GLU A 284 16.94 -9.24 -1.97
CA GLU A 284 17.34 -8.99 -3.35
C GLU A 284 16.62 -9.93 -4.30
N ALA A 285 16.02 -9.37 -5.35
CA ALA A 285 15.38 -10.14 -6.38
C ALA A 285 16.37 -10.57 -7.47
N ARG A 286 15.95 -11.53 -8.31
CA ARG A 286 16.66 -11.89 -9.54
C ARG A 286 15.94 -11.26 -10.74
N PRO A 287 16.65 -10.63 -11.70
CA PRO A 287 18.10 -10.35 -11.71
C PRO A 287 18.51 -9.35 -10.64
N ALA A 288 19.80 -9.37 -10.27
CA ALA A 288 20.41 -8.52 -9.24
C ALA A 288 20.16 -7.01 -9.47
N ASN A 289 20.36 -6.20 -8.42
CA ASN A 289 20.02 -4.75 -8.38
C ASN A 289 18.52 -4.45 -8.48
N LYS A 290 17.68 -5.37 -8.03
CA LYS A 290 16.25 -5.13 -7.83
C LYS A 290 15.83 -5.62 -6.45
N ARG A 291 14.80 -5.00 -5.89
CA ARG A 291 14.32 -5.30 -4.54
C ARG A 291 12.90 -5.84 -4.58
N VAL A 292 12.65 -6.82 -3.73
CA VAL A 292 11.31 -7.38 -3.57
C VAL A 292 10.42 -6.33 -2.90
N LEU A 293 9.23 -6.20 -3.47
CA LEU A 293 8.11 -5.41 -2.98
C LEU A 293 6.95 -6.36 -2.68
N ARG A 294 6.20 -6.05 -1.63
CA ARG A 294 5.01 -6.81 -1.21
C ARG A 294 3.78 -5.92 -1.08
N GLY A 295 2.61 -6.54 -0.87
CA GLY A 295 1.36 -5.87 -0.47
C GLY A 295 0.46 -5.34 -1.58
N GLY A 296 1.02 -4.94 -2.73
CA GLY A 296 0.28 -4.15 -3.71
C GLY A 296 0.24 -2.67 -3.31
N CYS A 297 -0.40 -1.83 -4.11
CA CYS A 297 -0.59 -0.41 -3.80
C CYS A 297 -2.01 0.05 -4.15
N TYR A 298 -2.31 1.33 -3.91
CA TYR A 298 -3.59 1.97 -4.23
C TYR A 298 -4.04 1.83 -5.69
N ALA A 299 -3.10 1.59 -6.61
CA ALA A 299 -3.36 1.41 -8.05
C ALA A 299 -3.29 -0.05 -8.49
N SER A 300 -2.88 -0.97 -7.61
CA SER A 300 -2.79 -2.39 -7.92
C SER A 300 -4.19 -3.00 -7.94
N PRO A 301 -4.56 -3.80 -8.96
CA PRO A 301 -5.76 -4.60 -8.86
C PRO A 301 -5.60 -5.65 -7.76
N PRO A 302 -6.69 -6.04 -7.06
CA PRO A 302 -6.70 -7.03 -5.97
C PRO A 302 -5.87 -8.30 -6.20
N VAL A 303 -5.81 -8.82 -7.43
CA VAL A 303 -4.99 -10.00 -7.78
C VAL A 303 -3.49 -9.79 -7.53
N LEU A 304 -3.02 -8.55 -7.53
CA LEU A 304 -1.64 -8.15 -7.23
C LEU A 304 -1.44 -7.74 -5.76
N CYS A 305 -2.51 -7.73 -4.96
CA CYS A 305 -2.44 -7.47 -3.53
C CYS A 305 -2.45 -8.78 -2.71
N ARG A 306 -2.49 -9.96 -3.34
CA ARG A 306 -2.47 -11.25 -2.62
C ARG A 306 -1.20 -11.38 -1.79
N SER A 307 -1.29 -12.10 -0.68
CA SER A 307 -0.20 -12.31 0.28
C SER A 307 1.06 -12.88 -0.37
N ALA A 308 0.92 -13.76 -1.37
CA ALA A 308 2.04 -14.41 -2.06
C ALA A 308 2.68 -13.56 -3.16
N VAL A 309 2.01 -12.49 -3.63
CA VAL A 309 2.52 -11.72 -4.77
C VAL A 309 3.86 -11.10 -4.41
N ARG A 310 4.78 -11.22 -5.36
CA ARG A 310 6.09 -10.61 -5.35
C ARG A 310 6.15 -9.66 -6.52
N ASP A 311 6.34 -8.39 -6.24
CA ASP A 311 6.71 -7.40 -7.24
C ASP A 311 8.17 -6.99 -7.04
N ILE A 312 8.79 -6.49 -8.10
CA ILE A 312 10.23 -6.29 -8.13
C ILE A 312 10.53 -5.00 -8.87
N PHE A 313 11.01 -3.98 -8.16
CA PHE A 313 11.42 -2.70 -8.76
C PHE A 313 12.93 -2.50 -8.66
N GLY A 314 13.45 -1.66 -9.55
CA GLY A 314 14.85 -1.25 -9.56
C GLY A 314 15.15 -0.21 -10.65
N PRO A 315 16.40 0.27 -10.72
CA PRO A 315 17.48 0.08 -9.74
C PRO A 315 17.18 0.71 -8.38
N ASP A 316 18.02 0.41 -7.38
CA ASP A 316 17.91 0.87 -5.99
C ASP A 316 17.79 2.40 -5.80
N THR A 317 18.10 3.19 -6.84
CA THR A 317 18.01 4.66 -6.87
C THR A 317 16.68 5.18 -7.40
N ASN A 318 15.88 4.35 -8.07
CA ASN A 318 14.61 4.79 -8.65
C ASN A 318 13.56 5.00 -7.55
N ARG A 319 12.76 6.07 -7.71
CA ARG A 319 11.65 6.40 -6.83
C ARG A 319 10.32 6.11 -7.51
N TYR A 320 9.34 5.69 -6.72
CA TYR A 320 8.00 5.37 -7.19
C TYR A 320 6.96 5.85 -6.18
N ASN A 321 5.98 6.63 -6.62
CA ASN A 321 4.87 7.10 -5.78
C ASN A 321 3.89 6.01 -5.33
N THR A 322 4.08 4.78 -5.79
CA THR A 322 3.36 3.58 -5.36
C THR A 322 4.14 2.78 -4.32
N VAL A 323 5.35 3.18 -3.96
CA VAL A 323 6.25 2.44 -3.06
C VAL A 323 6.55 3.25 -1.81
N GLY A 324 6.34 2.63 -0.67
CA GLY A 324 6.77 3.10 0.64
C GLY A 324 7.56 2.03 1.37
N MET A 325 7.40 1.96 2.69
CA MET A 325 8.11 0.99 3.51
C MET A 325 7.41 0.70 4.82
N ARG A 326 7.74 -0.45 5.42
CA ARG A 326 7.40 -0.82 6.79
C ARG A 326 8.66 -1.23 7.52
N VAL A 327 8.78 -0.86 8.79
CA VAL A 327 9.97 -1.13 9.59
C VAL A 327 9.81 -2.46 10.33
N CYS A 328 10.86 -3.26 10.30
CA CYS A 328 11.02 -4.46 11.12
C CYS A 328 12.04 -4.16 12.24
N VAL A 329 11.81 -4.69 13.44
CA VAL A 329 12.79 -4.71 14.53
C VAL A 329 13.03 -6.14 14.96
N ARG A 330 14.26 -6.61 14.75
CA ARG A 330 14.69 -7.96 15.14
C ARG A 330 15.37 -7.88 16.49
N PRO A 331 14.87 -8.61 17.50
CA PRO A 331 15.63 -8.82 18.70
C PRO A 331 16.95 -9.56 18.43
N GLU A 332 17.98 -9.17 19.16
CA GLU A 332 19.24 -9.92 19.24
C GLU A 332 19.10 -11.16 20.14
#